data_AF-A0AAV4EKC7-F1
#
_entry.id   AF-A0AAV4EKC7-F1
#
_cell.length_a   1.000
_cell.length_b   1.000
_cell.length_c   1.000
_cell.angle_alpha   90.00
_cell.angle_beta   90.00
_cell.angle_gamma   90.00
#
_symmetry.space_group_name_H-M   'P 1'
#
loop_
_entity.id
_entity.type
_entity.pdbx_description
1 polymer ?
#
loop_
_entity_poly.entity_id
_entity_poly.type
_entity_poly.pdbx_seq_one_letter_code
_entity_poly.pdbx_strand_id
1 'polypeptide(L)'
;MGKQVNGLALYVTVLTLLVFAVKAEVPVYCGRGEYLAPGEQGQPDKCEQCPNRYYQDQEKHRETQCKVCSPFDHFKHQLVLEDQCTSFSYKIIECIEGYYLKDGDCQKCTDCTSVEGKLQAQACQKDQDTICCNADGRDGHCQVDLLYCGPGEHLLHGHNGQLDKCVHCRSGFYQDKASHREKHCHQCSYIDEHDTRHILVDDCTRFHDAVFKCHNGFFLNEDQCEACQDCSLLGKTQGRACQEDQDTICCDHEEMVVRDGKCEVKEIHCGPGEYLIQEGTGKREQCRPCETGTTNPEHEHRKTVCVADQDKGGSTRGSGSSRGATVTHAFWIITFIVISFVFAYVIRKVVPRFMTDGRP
;
A
#
# COMPACT_ATOMS: atom_id res chain seq x y z
N MET A 1 15.34 35.44 116.15
CA MET A 1 16.19 36.45 115.46
C MET A 1 16.81 35.75 114.26
N GLY A 2 16.24 35.91 113.05
CA GLY A 2 16.86 36.68 111.95
C GLY A 2 17.87 35.82 111.18
N LYS A 3 17.88 35.64 109.86
CA LYS A 3 17.29 36.37 108.72
C LYS A 3 17.08 35.38 107.57
N GLN A 4 15.94 35.53 106.91
CA GLN A 4 15.64 35.08 105.56
C GLN A 4 16.59 35.82 104.60
N VAL A 5 17.35 35.09 103.76
CA VAL A 5 18.13 35.69 102.66
C VAL A 5 17.76 34.98 101.36
N ASN A 6 17.32 35.79 100.42
CA ASN A 6 16.65 35.44 99.16
C ASN A 6 17.56 34.66 98.20
N GLY A 7 17.26 33.37 98.00
CA GLY A 7 17.84 32.52 96.96
C GLY A 7 17.08 32.57 95.63
N LEU A 8 16.55 33.74 95.23
CA LEU A 8 15.80 33.90 93.97
C LEU A 8 16.50 34.79 92.93
N ALA A 9 17.64 35.38 93.27
CA ALA A 9 18.34 36.34 92.41
C ALA A 9 19.37 35.71 91.46
N LEU A 10 19.69 34.41 91.60
CA LEU A 10 20.69 33.73 90.76
C LEU A 10 20.11 32.89 89.62
N TYR A 11 18.80 32.61 89.62
CA TYR A 11 18.15 31.86 88.54
C TYR A 11 17.63 32.73 87.38
N VAL A 12 17.46 34.03 87.61
CA VAL A 12 16.94 34.96 86.58
C VAL A 12 18.05 35.40 85.62
N THR A 13 19.31 35.47 86.06
CA THR A 13 20.43 35.93 85.21
C THR A 13 20.95 34.89 84.23
N VAL A 14 20.81 33.59 84.52
CA VAL A 14 21.23 32.52 83.59
C VAL A 14 20.20 32.29 82.48
N LEU A 15 18.92 32.58 82.71
CA LEU A 15 17.87 32.44 81.69
C LEU A 15 17.83 33.62 80.70
N THR A 16 18.32 34.81 81.07
CA THR A 16 18.40 35.98 80.17
C THR A 16 19.59 35.98 79.20
N LEU A 17 20.57 35.08 79.34
CA LEU A 17 21.73 34.99 78.44
C LEU A 17 21.57 33.95 77.31
N LEU A 18 20.45 33.22 77.27
CA LEU A 18 20.17 32.16 76.29
C LEU A 18 18.96 32.47 75.40
N VAL A 19 18.65 33.76 75.22
CA VAL A 19 17.79 34.25 74.13
C VAL A 19 18.60 35.17 73.23
N PHE A 20 19.82 34.76 72.86
CA PHE A 20 20.32 35.15 71.54
C PHE A 20 19.45 34.38 70.56
N ALA A 21 18.31 34.97 70.21
CA ALA A 21 17.48 34.52 69.12
C ALA A 21 18.37 34.48 67.88
N VAL A 22 18.90 33.29 67.57
CA VAL A 22 19.48 32.98 66.28
C VAL A 22 18.31 33.13 65.32
N LYS A 23 18.16 34.35 64.81
CA LYS A 23 17.18 34.68 63.79
C LYS A 23 17.63 33.88 62.58
N ALA A 24 17.05 32.70 62.41
CA ALA A 24 17.33 31.86 61.25
C ALA A 24 16.87 32.67 60.03
N GLU A 25 17.83 33.28 59.34
CA GLU A 25 17.56 33.97 58.10
C GLU A 25 17.06 32.92 57.11
N VAL A 26 15.80 33.08 56.69
CA VAL A 26 15.23 32.21 55.67
C VAL A 26 16.03 32.47 54.40
N PRO A 27 16.67 31.45 53.80
CA PRO A 27 17.46 31.63 52.61
C PRO A 27 16.58 32.18 51.49
N VAL A 28 17.00 33.31 50.92
CA VAL A 28 16.36 33.92 49.76
C VAL A 28 16.69 33.06 48.54
N TYR A 29 15.65 32.74 47.75
CA TYR A 29 15.78 32.06 46.46
C TYR A 29 15.19 32.97 45.39
N CYS A 30 15.86 33.06 44.27
CA CYS A 30 15.44 33.84 43.12
C CYS A 30 14.71 32.98 42.09
N GLY A 31 13.89 33.65 41.26
CA GLY A 31 13.15 33.02 40.18
C GLY A 31 13.87 33.07 38.84
N ARG A 32 13.19 32.62 37.78
CA ARG A 32 13.71 32.71 36.41
C ARG A 32 13.96 34.17 36.03
N GLY A 33 15.07 34.41 35.35
CA GLY A 33 15.48 35.75 34.94
C GLY A 33 16.07 36.62 36.04
N GLU A 34 16.38 36.05 37.20
CA GLU A 34 16.98 36.78 38.31
C GLU A 34 18.32 36.17 38.75
N TYR A 35 19.09 36.92 39.53
CA TYR A 35 20.27 36.46 40.26
C TYR A 35 20.26 36.99 41.68
N LEU A 36 20.95 36.28 42.58
CA LEU A 36 21.05 36.67 43.98
C LEU A 36 22.13 37.76 44.14
N ALA A 37 21.71 39.00 44.31
CA ALA A 37 22.61 40.09 44.66
C ALA A 37 22.84 40.09 46.19
N PRO A 38 24.10 39.95 46.64
CA PRO A 38 24.41 39.92 48.06
C PRO A 38 24.03 41.25 48.73
N GLY A 39 23.40 41.17 49.90
CA GLY A 39 23.02 42.35 50.67
C GLY A 39 24.23 43.15 51.20
N GLU A 40 24.12 44.47 51.28
CA GLU A 40 25.14 45.31 51.91
C GLU A 40 24.90 45.45 53.42
N GLN A 41 25.94 45.24 54.23
CA GLN A 41 26.02 45.58 55.67
C GLN A 41 24.70 45.42 56.47
N GLY A 42 24.23 44.17 56.59
CA GLY A 42 23.05 43.84 57.41
C GLY A 42 21.71 43.97 56.69
N GLN A 43 21.71 44.30 55.40
CA GLN A 43 20.55 44.09 54.54
C GLN A 43 20.48 42.63 54.08
N PRO A 44 19.26 42.06 53.93
CA PRO A 44 19.11 40.73 53.37
C PRO A 44 19.51 40.70 51.89
N ASP A 45 19.92 39.52 51.41
CA ASP A 45 20.10 39.27 49.98
C ASP A 45 18.82 39.61 49.21
N LYS A 46 18.97 40.10 47.98
CA LYS A 46 17.84 40.42 47.10
C LYS A 46 18.01 39.77 45.73
N CYS A 47 16.89 39.53 45.07
CA CYS A 47 16.89 39.04 43.69
C CYS A 47 16.88 40.24 42.74
N GLU A 48 17.80 40.23 41.79
CA GLU A 48 17.90 41.25 40.75
C GLU A 48 17.75 40.63 39.37
N GLN A 49 17.16 41.36 38.43
CA GLN A 49 16.95 40.88 37.07
C GLN A 49 18.27 40.71 36.33
N CYS A 50 18.36 39.66 35.51
CA CYS A 50 19.52 39.43 34.66
C CYS A 50 19.72 40.59 33.68
N PRO A 51 20.94 41.15 33.57
CA PRO A 51 21.26 42.17 32.57
C PRO A 51 21.06 41.67 31.14
N ASN A 52 20.96 42.61 30.19
CA ASN A 52 20.91 42.27 28.76
C ASN A 52 22.08 41.35 28.36
N ARG A 53 21.77 40.29 27.60
CA ARG A 53 22.70 39.21 27.19
C ARG A 53 23.09 38.24 28.32
N TYR A 54 22.33 38.20 29.39
CA TYR A 54 22.44 37.17 30.41
C TYR A 54 21.06 36.57 30.71
N TYR A 55 21.04 35.31 31.15
CA TYR A 55 19.81 34.61 31.49
C TYR A 55 19.96 33.74 32.74
N GLN A 56 18.83 33.40 33.34
CA GLN A 56 18.71 32.38 34.38
C GLN A 56 17.42 31.59 34.16
N ASP A 57 17.56 30.30 33.95
CA ASP A 57 16.48 29.39 33.56
C ASP A 57 15.89 28.61 34.75
N GLN A 58 16.55 28.60 35.91
CA GLN A 58 16.07 27.89 37.09
C GLN A 58 14.95 28.65 37.82
N GLU A 59 13.88 27.94 38.19
CA GLU A 59 12.72 28.51 38.91
C GLU A 59 12.99 28.85 40.37
N LYS A 60 14.00 28.22 40.97
CA LYS A 60 14.36 28.43 42.38
C LYS A 60 15.83 28.17 42.58
N HIS A 61 16.58 29.24 42.79
CA HIS A 61 18.05 29.17 42.71
C HIS A 61 18.72 30.23 43.62
N ARG A 62 20.05 30.16 43.85
CA ARG A 62 20.83 31.08 44.73
C ARG A 62 22.12 31.60 44.08
N GLU A 63 22.23 31.42 42.77
CA GLU A 63 23.38 31.80 41.97
C GLU A 63 23.49 33.32 41.97
N THR A 64 24.68 33.81 42.28
CA THR A 64 24.96 35.25 42.37
C THR A 64 25.32 35.88 41.03
N GLN A 65 25.20 35.12 39.94
CA GLN A 65 25.50 35.54 38.58
C GLN A 65 24.54 34.85 37.61
N CYS A 66 24.07 35.61 36.62
CA CYS A 66 23.34 35.05 35.48
C CYS A 66 24.30 34.41 34.48
N LYS A 67 23.81 33.44 33.71
CA LYS A 67 24.56 32.77 32.64
C LYS A 67 24.66 33.70 31.43
N VAL A 68 25.82 33.78 30.78
CA VAL A 68 26.01 34.59 29.56
C VAL A 68 25.23 33.96 28.40
N CYS A 69 24.49 34.77 27.64
CA CYS A 69 23.92 34.34 26.36
C CYS A 69 25.06 34.09 25.36
N SER A 70 25.10 32.91 24.73
CA SER A 70 26.16 32.59 23.78
C SER A 70 26.25 33.61 22.64
N PRO A 71 27.48 34.04 22.27
CA PRO A 71 27.68 34.95 21.15
C PRO A 71 27.19 34.26 19.87
N PHE A 72 26.20 34.85 19.22
CA PHE A 72 25.74 34.38 17.94
C PHE A 72 26.61 34.96 16.84
N ASP A 73 27.33 34.09 16.17
CA ASP A 73 28.05 34.45 14.99
C ASP A 73 27.07 34.51 13.80
N HIS A 74 26.59 35.72 13.49
CA HIS A 74 25.73 35.96 12.33
C HIS A 74 26.37 35.58 10.99
N PHE A 75 27.69 35.31 10.94
CA PHE A 75 28.39 34.91 9.72
C PHE A 75 28.29 33.41 9.43
N LYS A 76 27.83 32.58 10.39
CA LYS A 76 27.50 31.18 10.13
C LYS A 76 26.09 31.09 9.55
N HIS A 77 25.99 31.09 8.21
CA HIS A 77 24.73 30.99 7.45
C HIS A 77 23.87 29.72 7.72
N GLN A 78 24.33 28.82 8.61
CA GLN A 78 23.70 27.54 8.91
C GLN A 78 22.88 27.57 10.21
N LEU A 79 22.85 28.70 10.92
CA LEU A 79 22.11 28.86 12.17
C LEU A 79 20.92 29.79 11.97
N VAL A 80 19.74 29.36 12.40
CA VAL A 80 18.55 30.20 12.53
C VAL A 80 18.36 30.57 13.99
N LEU A 81 18.08 31.84 14.24
CA LEU A 81 17.66 32.30 15.56
C LEU A 81 16.17 32.05 15.71
N GLU A 82 15.78 31.00 16.42
CA GLU A 82 14.36 30.73 16.68
C GLU A 82 13.83 31.68 17.75
N ASP A 83 14.60 31.89 18.83
CA ASP A 83 14.22 32.79 19.91
C ASP A 83 15.38 33.69 20.37
N GLN A 84 15.09 34.98 20.54
CA GLN A 84 16.08 35.92 21.08
C GLN A 84 16.42 35.55 22.53
N CYS A 85 17.66 35.77 22.95
CA CYS A 85 18.01 35.52 24.34
C CYS A 85 17.20 36.46 25.24
N THR A 86 16.43 35.90 26.16
CA THR A 86 15.67 36.65 27.17
C THR A 86 16.36 36.52 28.53
N SER A 87 15.87 37.21 29.56
CA SER A 87 16.38 36.98 30.92
C SER A 87 16.06 35.56 31.41
N PHE A 88 15.00 34.91 30.92
CA PHE A 88 14.50 33.62 31.45
C PHE A 88 14.75 32.41 30.55
N SER A 89 15.30 32.62 29.34
CA SER A 89 15.63 31.55 28.40
C SER A 89 17.00 31.76 27.77
N TYR A 90 17.76 30.67 27.68
CA TYR A 90 18.91 30.61 26.80
C TYR A 90 18.46 30.79 25.35
N LYS A 91 19.29 31.41 24.53
CA LYS A 91 19.09 31.53 23.09
C LYS A 91 18.89 30.13 22.48
N ILE A 92 17.72 29.85 21.91
CA ILE A 92 17.49 28.63 21.14
C ILE A 92 18.10 28.86 19.76
N ILE A 93 19.25 28.22 19.54
CA ILE A 93 19.93 28.23 18.26
C ILE A 93 19.57 26.93 17.58
N GLU A 94 18.88 27.03 16.45
CA GLU A 94 18.57 25.86 15.63
C GLU A 94 19.41 25.91 14.37
N CYS A 95 19.73 24.73 13.85
CA CYS A 95 20.31 24.63 12.53
C CYS A 95 19.23 24.86 11.47
N ILE A 96 19.62 25.41 10.31
CA ILE A 96 18.72 25.45 9.14
C ILE A 96 18.31 24.03 8.75
N GLU A 97 17.20 23.90 8.01
CA GLU A 97 16.74 22.62 7.49
C GLU A 97 17.86 21.90 6.71
N GLY A 98 18.05 20.61 7.01
CA GLY A 98 19.13 19.79 6.45
C GLY A 98 20.45 19.83 7.23
N TYR A 99 20.45 20.41 8.44
CA TYR A 99 21.57 20.41 9.38
C TYR A 99 21.12 20.01 10.79
N TYR A 100 22.03 19.45 11.58
CA TYR A 100 21.81 19.09 12.99
C TYR A 100 22.93 19.65 13.88
N LEU A 101 22.62 19.93 15.15
CA LEU A 101 23.54 20.49 16.11
C LEU A 101 24.39 19.39 16.74
N LYS A 102 25.71 19.46 16.57
CA LYS A 102 26.67 18.55 17.20
C LYS A 102 27.85 19.34 17.75
N ASP A 103 28.12 19.16 19.05
CA ASP A 103 29.23 19.82 19.75
C ASP A 103 29.22 21.36 19.63
N GLY A 104 28.03 21.97 19.49
CA GLY A 104 27.86 23.42 19.36
C GLY A 104 27.98 23.96 17.93
N ASP A 105 28.17 23.09 16.93
CA ASP A 105 28.23 23.45 15.52
C ASP A 105 27.14 22.72 14.71
N CYS A 106 26.59 23.40 13.71
CA CYS A 106 25.68 22.77 12.75
C CYS A 106 26.45 21.92 11.76
N GLN A 107 26.17 20.64 11.75
CA GLN A 107 26.68 19.68 10.79
C GLN A 107 25.61 19.40 9.74
N LYS A 108 26.01 19.23 8.48
CA LYS A 108 25.05 18.88 7.42
C LYS A 108 24.55 17.46 7.67
N CYS A 109 23.25 17.26 7.58
CA CYS A 109 22.65 15.93 7.67
C CYS A 109 23.19 15.04 6.55
N THR A 110 23.53 13.81 6.90
CA THR A 110 23.98 12.80 5.95
C THR A 110 22.84 12.47 4.98
N ASP A 111 23.11 12.53 3.67
CA ASP A 111 22.19 12.06 2.64
C ASP A 111 22.46 10.57 2.39
N CYS A 112 21.61 9.69 2.93
CA CYS A 112 21.81 8.25 2.78
C CYS A 112 21.80 7.76 1.33
N THR A 113 21.20 8.51 0.39
CA THR A 113 21.22 8.16 -1.03
C THR A 113 22.59 8.39 -1.67
N SER A 114 23.42 9.24 -1.06
CA SER A 114 24.81 9.45 -1.47
C SER A 114 25.76 8.35 -0.98
N VAL A 115 25.30 7.48 -0.07
CA VAL A 115 26.06 6.35 0.46
C VAL A 115 25.57 5.06 -0.20
N GLU A 116 26.44 4.43 -0.99
CA GLU A 116 26.09 3.24 -1.75
C GLU A 116 25.54 2.11 -0.86
N GLY A 117 24.39 1.55 -1.24
CA GLY A 117 23.74 0.42 -0.53
C GLY A 117 23.03 0.79 0.77
N LYS A 118 22.95 2.08 1.12
CA LYS A 118 22.25 2.56 2.31
C LYS A 118 20.86 3.10 2.00
N LEU A 119 19.96 2.95 2.96
CA LEU A 119 18.61 3.52 3.01
C LEU A 119 18.48 4.37 4.26
N GLN A 120 17.71 5.44 4.16
CA GLN A 120 17.42 6.28 5.32
C GLN A 120 16.38 5.59 6.20
N ALA A 121 16.74 5.34 7.46
CA ALA A 121 15.85 4.74 8.44
C ALA A 121 15.18 5.76 9.34
N GLN A 122 15.91 6.81 9.69
CA GLN A 122 15.41 7.90 10.50
C GLN A 122 15.81 9.22 9.87
N ALA A 123 14.86 10.16 9.85
CA ALA A 123 15.13 11.54 9.48
C ALA A 123 16.12 12.19 10.43
N CYS A 124 16.86 13.14 9.86
CA CYS A 124 17.73 14.02 10.63
C CYS A 124 16.87 14.82 11.62
N GLN A 125 17.34 14.90 12.87
CA GLN A 125 16.70 15.65 13.93
C GLN A 125 17.57 16.84 14.32
N LYS A 126 17.05 17.71 15.20
CA LYS A 126 17.73 18.95 15.60
C LYS A 126 19.11 18.69 16.21
N ASP A 127 19.32 17.55 16.87
CA ASP A 127 20.52 17.15 17.60
C ASP A 127 21.10 15.80 17.16
N GLN A 128 20.54 15.20 16.10
CA GLN A 128 20.93 13.88 15.63
C GLN A 128 21.01 13.83 14.10
N ASP A 129 22.09 13.26 13.59
CA ASP A 129 22.24 13.00 12.15
C ASP A 129 21.19 12.01 11.63
N THR A 130 21.03 12.00 10.32
CA THR A 130 20.28 10.96 9.60
C THR A 130 20.87 9.58 9.93
N ILE A 131 20.00 8.60 10.25
CA ILE A 131 20.43 7.21 10.41
C ILE A 131 20.32 6.49 9.06
N CYS A 132 21.48 6.09 8.52
CA CYS A 132 21.58 5.33 7.27
C CYS A 132 21.83 3.84 7.54
N CYS A 133 20.93 2.99 7.10
CA CYS A 133 20.95 1.55 7.32
C CYS A 133 21.23 0.78 6.02
N ASN A 134 21.81 -0.41 6.11
CA ASN A 134 21.94 -1.27 4.94
C ASN A 134 20.57 -1.64 4.36
N ALA A 135 20.47 -1.75 3.03
CA ALA A 135 19.23 -2.11 2.35
C ALA A 135 18.67 -3.50 2.75
N ASP A 136 19.50 -4.37 3.32
CA ASP A 136 19.10 -5.69 3.79
C ASP A 136 18.58 -5.71 5.24
N GLY A 137 18.58 -4.56 5.93
CA GLY A 137 17.97 -4.40 7.26
C GLY A 137 18.64 -5.21 8.39
N ARG A 138 19.86 -5.73 8.19
CA ARG A 138 20.52 -6.65 9.14
C ARG A 138 21.51 -6.02 10.11
N ASP A 139 21.70 -4.72 10.05
CA ASP A 139 22.47 -4.01 11.08
C ASP A 139 21.59 -3.96 12.35
N GLY A 140 21.95 -4.69 13.41
CA GLY A 140 21.10 -5.01 14.58
C GLY A 140 20.51 -3.85 15.41
N HIS A 141 20.62 -2.61 14.93
CA HIS A 141 20.01 -1.41 15.49
C HIS A 141 19.10 -0.65 14.50
N CYS A 142 18.90 -1.19 13.29
CA CYS A 142 18.15 -0.56 12.21
C CYS A 142 16.84 -1.30 11.96
N GLN A 143 15.77 -0.90 12.65
CA GLN A 143 14.42 -1.31 12.28
C GLN A 143 13.87 -0.27 11.31
N VAL A 144 14.02 -0.54 10.01
CA VAL A 144 13.56 0.37 8.96
C VAL A 144 12.13 -0.01 8.60
N ASP A 145 11.16 0.79 9.02
CA ASP A 145 9.82 0.74 8.44
C ASP A 145 9.91 1.33 7.03
N LEU A 146 10.13 0.44 6.05
CA LEU A 146 10.20 0.83 4.65
C LEU A 146 8.84 1.41 4.23
N LEU A 147 8.86 2.64 3.75
CA LEU A 147 7.68 3.24 3.14
C LEU A 147 7.41 2.56 1.79
N TYR A 148 6.21 2.01 1.65
CA TYR A 148 5.66 1.51 0.39
C TYR A 148 4.54 2.43 -0.07
N CYS A 149 4.57 2.79 -1.34
CA CYS A 149 3.55 3.61 -1.97
C CYS A 149 2.41 2.74 -2.51
N GLY A 150 1.22 3.35 -2.59
CA GLY A 150 0.04 2.72 -3.18
C GLY A 150 -0.12 3.03 -4.67
N PRO A 151 -1.21 2.57 -5.30
CA PRO A 151 -1.49 2.87 -6.69
C PRO A 151 -1.62 4.39 -6.92
N GLY A 152 -1.08 4.85 -8.03
CA GLY A 152 -1.05 6.24 -8.45
C GLY A 152 -0.09 7.13 -7.69
N GLU A 153 0.88 6.52 -7.01
CA GLU A 153 1.97 7.20 -6.33
C GLU A 153 3.33 6.67 -6.81
N HIS A 154 4.38 7.41 -6.53
CA HIS A 154 5.74 6.93 -6.64
C HIS A 154 6.56 7.40 -5.43
N LEU A 155 7.63 6.66 -5.15
CA LEU A 155 8.52 6.98 -4.04
C LEU A 155 9.41 8.16 -4.44
N LEU A 156 9.29 9.27 -3.72
CA LEU A 156 10.29 10.33 -3.75
C LEU A 156 11.21 10.14 -2.55
N HIS A 157 12.51 9.98 -2.84
CA HIS A 157 13.47 9.87 -1.76
C HIS A 157 13.54 11.16 -0.97
N GLY A 158 13.62 10.99 0.35
CA GLY A 158 13.99 12.06 1.23
C GLY A 158 15.41 12.54 0.92
N HIS A 159 15.62 13.85 0.94
CA HIS A 159 16.94 14.47 0.81
C HIS A 159 17.24 15.30 2.05
N ASN A 160 18.53 15.47 2.35
CA ASN A 160 19.01 16.23 3.52
C ASN A 160 18.34 15.78 4.82
N GLY A 161 18.17 14.47 4.99
CA GLY A 161 17.59 13.91 6.22
C GLY A 161 16.07 14.00 6.33
N GLN A 162 15.33 14.39 5.28
CA GLN A 162 13.87 14.20 5.26
C GLN A 162 13.52 12.73 5.02
N LEU A 163 12.39 12.23 5.53
CA LEU A 163 11.93 10.86 5.22
C LEU A 163 11.53 10.73 3.75
N ASP A 164 11.59 9.50 3.23
CA ASP A 164 10.94 9.13 1.97
C ASP A 164 9.45 9.52 2.03
N LYS A 165 8.89 9.95 0.90
CA LYS A 165 7.46 10.26 0.79
C LYS A 165 6.88 9.71 -0.50
N CYS A 166 5.61 9.35 -0.45
CA CYS A 166 4.85 8.98 -1.64
C CYS A 166 4.25 10.23 -2.26
N VAL A 167 4.43 10.38 -3.57
CA VAL A 167 3.94 11.52 -4.34
C VAL A 167 3.07 11.00 -5.47
N HIS A 168 1.93 11.63 -5.70
CA HIS A 168 1.03 11.23 -6.79
C HIS A 168 1.68 11.36 -8.16
N CYS A 169 1.37 10.42 -9.05
CA CYS A 169 1.71 10.53 -10.46
C CYS A 169 1.05 11.77 -11.06
N ARG A 170 1.84 12.53 -11.85
CA ARG A 170 1.36 13.65 -12.66
C ARG A 170 0.50 13.16 -13.82
N SER A 171 -0.32 14.03 -14.41
CA SER A 171 -1.12 13.72 -15.60
C SER A 171 -0.26 13.16 -16.74
N GLY A 172 -0.76 12.12 -17.41
CA GLY A 172 -0.02 11.38 -18.44
C GLY A 172 0.93 10.30 -17.89
N PHE A 173 0.88 10.03 -16.58
CA PHE A 173 1.64 8.96 -15.94
C PHE A 173 0.79 8.18 -14.94
N TYR A 174 1.09 6.90 -14.75
CA TYR A 174 0.38 6.00 -13.85
C TYR A 174 1.30 5.08 -13.06
N GLN A 175 0.78 4.48 -11.99
CA GLN A 175 1.41 3.39 -11.27
C GLN A 175 0.32 2.50 -10.69
N ASP A 176 0.27 1.25 -11.11
CA ASP A 176 -0.83 0.32 -10.84
C ASP A 176 -0.57 -0.62 -9.66
N LYS A 177 0.68 -0.71 -9.20
CA LYS A 177 1.05 -1.61 -8.10
C LYS A 177 0.53 -1.11 -6.75
N ALA A 178 -0.06 -2.03 -5.97
CA ALA A 178 -0.70 -1.72 -4.70
C ALA A 178 0.24 -1.48 -3.50
N SER A 179 1.50 -1.93 -3.60
CA SER A 179 2.50 -1.79 -2.53
C SER A 179 3.89 -1.87 -3.16
N HIS A 180 4.53 -0.73 -3.34
CA HIS A 180 5.66 -0.65 -4.26
C HIS A 180 6.68 0.45 -3.81
N ARG A 181 7.90 0.45 -4.36
CA ARG A 181 8.99 1.41 -4.02
C ARG A 181 9.64 2.05 -5.26
N GLU A 182 8.99 1.92 -6.39
CA GLU A 182 9.38 2.48 -7.68
C GLU A 182 9.42 3.99 -7.56
N LYS A 183 10.50 4.57 -8.09
CA LYS A 183 10.78 6.01 -7.99
C LYS A 183 10.12 6.82 -9.09
N HIS A 184 9.50 6.14 -10.05
CA HIS A 184 8.93 6.73 -11.24
C HIS A 184 7.57 6.10 -11.52
N CYS A 185 6.65 6.93 -12.00
CA CYS A 185 5.43 6.47 -12.63
C CYS A 185 5.71 6.07 -14.08
N HIS A 186 4.94 5.12 -14.59
CA HIS A 186 4.96 4.70 -15.99
C HIS A 186 4.26 5.76 -16.85
N GLN A 187 4.78 6.02 -18.05
CA GLN A 187 4.12 6.92 -18.99
C GLN A 187 2.88 6.22 -19.54
N CYS A 188 1.77 6.94 -19.64
CA CYS A 188 0.58 6.39 -20.27
C CYS A 188 0.86 6.04 -21.74
N SER A 189 0.35 4.90 -22.18
CA SER A 189 0.23 4.57 -23.58
C SER A 189 -0.62 5.62 -24.29
N TYR A 190 -0.14 6.08 -25.44
CA TYR A 190 -0.85 7.02 -26.29
C TYR A 190 -1.04 6.39 -27.66
N ILE A 191 -2.16 6.70 -28.30
CA ILE A 191 -2.41 6.34 -29.68
C ILE A 191 -2.34 7.60 -30.51
N ASP A 192 -1.69 7.50 -31.66
CA ASP A 192 -1.69 8.57 -32.65
C ASP A 192 -3.15 8.85 -33.05
N GLU A 193 -3.59 10.11 -32.95
CA GLU A 193 -4.94 10.54 -33.33
C GLU A 193 -5.29 10.18 -34.78
N HIS A 194 -4.28 9.91 -35.62
CA HIS A 194 -4.44 9.46 -36.99
C HIS A 194 -4.63 7.94 -37.14
N ASP A 195 -4.36 7.15 -36.09
CA ASP A 195 -4.57 5.70 -36.12
C ASP A 195 -6.04 5.34 -35.85
N THR A 196 -6.81 5.33 -36.95
CA THR A 196 -8.23 4.94 -36.94
C THR A 196 -8.50 3.47 -36.57
N ARG A 197 -7.46 2.64 -36.40
CA ARG A 197 -7.62 1.20 -36.12
C ARG A 197 -7.82 0.90 -34.65
N HIS A 198 -7.49 1.84 -33.76
CA HIS A 198 -7.67 1.66 -32.33
C HIS A 198 -8.80 2.55 -31.81
N ILE A 199 -9.48 2.06 -30.78
CA ILE A 199 -10.53 2.76 -30.05
C ILE A 199 -10.11 2.81 -28.58
N LEU A 200 -10.09 4.01 -28.02
CA LEU A 200 -9.90 4.23 -26.59
C LEU A 200 -11.13 3.72 -25.84
N VAL A 201 -10.93 2.73 -24.97
CA VAL A 201 -11.98 2.12 -24.14
C VAL A 201 -12.04 2.78 -22.78
N ASP A 202 -10.87 3.02 -22.18
CA ASP A 202 -10.73 3.63 -20.87
C ASP A 202 -9.53 4.57 -20.88
N ASP A 203 -9.73 5.78 -20.35
CA ASP A 203 -8.71 6.81 -20.29
C ASP A 203 -7.59 6.41 -19.31
N CYS A 204 -6.36 6.84 -19.60
CA CYS A 204 -5.29 6.69 -18.61
C CYS A 204 -5.62 7.51 -17.36
N THR A 205 -5.50 6.87 -16.20
CA THR A 205 -5.59 7.55 -14.90
C THR A 205 -4.25 7.46 -14.19
N ARG A 206 -4.11 8.09 -13.02
CA ARG A 206 -2.90 7.85 -12.21
C ARG A 206 -2.78 6.38 -11.76
N PHE A 207 -3.87 5.62 -11.76
CA PHE A 207 -3.91 4.27 -11.17
C PHE A 207 -3.74 3.14 -12.18
N HIS A 208 -3.90 3.40 -13.49
CA HIS A 208 -3.75 2.41 -14.54
C HIS A 208 -3.49 3.10 -15.89
N ASP A 209 -2.95 2.34 -16.83
CA ASP A 209 -2.74 2.82 -18.19
C ASP A 209 -4.06 3.05 -18.95
N ALA A 210 -4.00 3.73 -20.08
CA ALA A 210 -5.08 3.77 -21.05
C ALA A 210 -5.33 2.35 -21.61
N VAL A 211 -6.61 2.00 -21.75
CA VAL A 211 -7.02 0.73 -22.34
C VAL A 211 -7.56 0.98 -23.73
N PHE A 212 -7.00 0.27 -24.69
CA PHE A 212 -7.38 0.36 -26.09
C PHE A 212 -7.90 -0.97 -26.59
N LYS A 213 -8.76 -0.91 -27.61
CA LYS A 213 -9.19 -2.08 -28.38
C LYS A 213 -9.12 -1.77 -29.86
N CYS A 214 -9.15 -2.81 -30.68
CA CYS A 214 -9.22 -2.63 -32.11
C CYS A 214 -10.63 -2.22 -32.58
N HIS A 215 -10.68 -1.40 -33.62
CA HIS A 215 -11.91 -1.04 -34.30
C HIS A 215 -12.53 -2.27 -34.95
N ASN A 216 -13.85 -2.27 -35.16
CA ASN A 216 -14.53 -3.33 -35.89
C ASN A 216 -13.85 -3.60 -37.25
N GLY A 217 -13.54 -4.87 -37.52
CA GLY A 217 -12.77 -5.28 -38.69
C GLY A 217 -11.26 -5.36 -38.47
N PHE A 218 -10.80 -5.18 -37.22
CA PHE A 218 -9.42 -5.39 -36.80
C PHE A 218 -9.36 -6.28 -35.54
N PHE A 219 -8.24 -6.98 -35.34
CA PHE A 219 -7.94 -7.76 -34.14
C PHE A 219 -6.55 -7.39 -33.60
N LEU A 220 -6.32 -7.63 -32.31
CA LEU A 220 -5.08 -7.29 -31.63
C LEU A 220 -4.06 -8.43 -31.79
N ASN A 221 -2.92 -8.13 -32.41
CA ASN A 221 -1.76 -9.01 -32.53
C ASN A 221 -0.50 -8.31 -32.01
N GLU A 222 0.11 -8.83 -30.94
CA GLU A 222 1.35 -8.27 -30.35
C GLU A 222 1.32 -6.73 -30.19
N ASP A 223 0.22 -6.21 -29.62
CA ASP A 223 -0.04 -4.77 -29.39
C ASP A 223 -0.33 -3.93 -30.66
N GLN A 224 -0.56 -4.56 -31.81
CA GLN A 224 -0.96 -3.88 -33.05
C GLN A 224 -2.33 -4.36 -33.54
N CYS A 225 -3.18 -3.42 -33.95
CA CYS A 225 -4.42 -3.74 -34.64
C CYS A 225 -4.16 -4.11 -36.10
N GLU A 226 -4.37 -5.37 -36.43
CA GLU A 226 -4.28 -5.92 -37.77
C GLU A 226 -5.68 -6.09 -38.39
N ALA A 227 -5.79 -5.89 -39.70
CA ALA A 227 -7.07 -6.02 -40.38
C ALA A 227 -7.49 -7.50 -40.40
N CYS A 228 -8.76 -7.75 -40.08
CA CYS A 228 -9.32 -9.08 -40.14
C CYS A 228 -9.28 -9.62 -41.58
N GLN A 229 -8.96 -10.90 -41.73
CA GLN A 229 -8.94 -11.57 -43.02
C GLN A 229 -10.34 -11.64 -43.64
N ASP A 230 -10.53 -11.07 -44.84
CA ASP A 230 -11.77 -11.23 -45.61
C ASP A 230 -11.72 -12.56 -46.38
N CYS A 231 -12.53 -13.52 -45.93
CA CYS A 231 -12.61 -14.84 -46.55
C CYS A 231 -13.15 -14.79 -47.98
N SER A 232 -13.98 -13.79 -48.31
CA SER A 232 -14.59 -13.63 -49.64
C SER A 232 -13.53 -13.34 -50.70
N LEU A 233 -12.51 -12.53 -50.35
CA LEU A 233 -11.37 -12.23 -51.22
C LEU A 233 -10.50 -13.47 -51.48
N LEU A 234 -10.51 -14.44 -50.58
CA LEU A 234 -9.81 -15.71 -50.74
C LEU A 234 -10.65 -16.79 -51.45
N GLY A 235 -11.91 -16.50 -51.81
CA GLY A 235 -12.84 -17.51 -52.33
C GLY A 235 -13.19 -18.58 -51.29
N LYS A 236 -13.10 -18.26 -50.00
CA LYS A 236 -13.37 -19.14 -48.86
C LYS A 236 -14.62 -18.69 -48.12
N THR A 237 -15.10 -19.54 -47.22
CA THR A 237 -16.28 -19.29 -46.38
C THR A 237 -15.83 -18.92 -44.97
N GLN A 238 -16.55 -18.00 -44.33
CA GLN A 238 -16.23 -17.57 -42.98
C GLN A 238 -16.64 -18.65 -41.97
N GLY A 239 -15.66 -19.39 -41.45
CA GLY A 239 -15.90 -20.42 -40.43
C GLY A 239 -16.07 -19.81 -39.04
N ARG A 240 -15.30 -18.76 -38.73
CA ARG A 240 -15.44 -17.98 -37.50
C ARG A 240 -15.22 -16.50 -37.81
N ALA A 241 -16.10 -15.66 -37.29
CA ALA A 241 -15.95 -14.21 -37.38
C ALA A 241 -14.71 -13.72 -36.64
N CYS A 242 -14.16 -12.59 -37.08
CA CYS A 242 -13.11 -11.89 -36.34
C CYS A 242 -13.55 -11.54 -34.92
N GLN A 243 -12.63 -11.63 -33.98
CA GLN A 243 -12.82 -11.28 -32.57
C GLN A 243 -11.72 -10.29 -32.14
N GLU A 244 -11.83 -9.71 -30.94
CA GLU A 244 -10.92 -8.64 -30.48
C GLU A 244 -9.45 -9.10 -30.44
N ASP A 245 -9.19 -10.38 -30.15
CA ASP A 245 -7.86 -10.98 -29.97
C ASP A 245 -7.54 -12.07 -31.00
N GLN A 246 -8.43 -12.30 -31.98
CA GLN A 246 -8.31 -13.42 -32.91
C GLN A 246 -8.80 -13.05 -34.30
N ASP A 247 -7.99 -13.35 -35.30
CA ASP A 247 -8.35 -13.18 -36.71
C ASP A 247 -9.55 -14.07 -37.12
N THR A 248 -10.15 -13.69 -38.24
CA THR A 248 -11.16 -14.46 -38.97
C THR A 248 -10.56 -15.78 -39.43
N ILE A 249 -11.28 -16.88 -39.21
CA ILE A 249 -10.88 -18.19 -39.73
C ILE A 249 -11.69 -18.49 -40.99
N CYS A 250 -10.97 -18.63 -42.10
CA CYS A 250 -11.53 -18.92 -43.41
C CYS A 250 -11.44 -20.41 -43.74
N CYS A 251 -12.58 -21.05 -43.95
CA CYS A 251 -12.68 -22.46 -44.31
C CYS A 251 -12.95 -22.65 -45.79
N ASP A 252 -12.43 -23.73 -46.36
CA ASP A 252 -12.52 -23.98 -47.81
C ASP A 252 -13.98 -24.25 -48.26
N HIS A 253 -14.84 -24.73 -47.36
CA HIS A 253 -16.22 -25.09 -47.66
C HIS A 253 -17.17 -24.73 -46.50
N GLU A 254 -18.44 -24.41 -46.82
CA GLU A 254 -19.48 -24.01 -45.86
C GLU A 254 -19.81 -25.10 -44.82
N GLU A 255 -19.50 -26.36 -45.10
CA GLU A 255 -19.77 -27.50 -44.21
C GLU A 255 -18.68 -27.70 -43.15
N MET A 256 -17.58 -26.94 -43.23
CA MET A 256 -16.52 -26.99 -42.23
C MET A 256 -16.89 -26.15 -41.00
N VAL A 257 -16.51 -26.65 -39.83
CA VAL A 257 -16.66 -25.96 -38.55
C VAL A 257 -15.28 -25.70 -37.97
N VAL A 258 -15.13 -24.59 -37.26
CA VAL A 258 -13.88 -24.26 -36.60
C VAL A 258 -13.79 -24.98 -35.25
N ARG A 259 -12.79 -25.84 -35.08
CA ARG A 259 -12.43 -26.49 -33.81
C ARG A 259 -10.96 -26.22 -33.52
N ASP A 260 -10.66 -25.73 -32.31
CA ASP A 260 -9.30 -25.41 -31.86
C ASP A 260 -8.50 -24.54 -32.85
N GLY A 261 -9.16 -23.53 -33.42
CA GLY A 261 -8.55 -22.61 -34.38
C GLY A 261 -8.30 -23.20 -35.78
N LYS A 262 -8.83 -24.40 -36.07
CA LYS A 262 -8.68 -25.07 -37.36
C LYS A 262 -10.05 -25.36 -37.98
N CYS A 263 -10.12 -25.25 -39.30
CA CYS A 263 -11.28 -25.71 -40.04
C CYS A 263 -11.26 -27.23 -40.13
N GLU A 264 -12.28 -27.87 -39.57
CA GLU A 264 -12.50 -29.30 -39.66
C GLU A 264 -13.83 -29.55 -40.37
N VAL A 265 -13.91 -30.60 -41.19
CA VAL A 265 -15.20 -31.00 -41.78
C VAL A 265 -16.12 -31.41 -40.64
N LYS A 266 -17.32 -30.83 -40.55
CA LYS A 266 -18.29 -31.22 -39.53
C LYS A 266 -18.55 -32.71 -39.66
N GLU A 267 -18.25 -33.48 -38.61
CA GLU A 267 -18.57 -34.89 -38.60
C GLU A 267 -20.08 -35.08 -38.80
N ILE A 268 -20.44 -35.84 -39.82
CA ILE A 268 -21.83 -36.15 -40.10
C ILE A 268 -22.22 -37.34 -39.23
N HIS A 269 -23.13 -37.08 -38.30
CA HIS A 269 -23.73 -38.09 -37.45
C HIS A 269 -25.12 -38.40 -37.99
N CYS A 270 -25.38 -39.67 -38.25
CA CYS A 270 -26.67 -40.11 -38.77
C CYS A 270 -27.66 -40.37 -37.63
N GLY A 271 -28.95 -40.17 -37.94
CA GLY A 271 -30.04 -40.45 -37.02
C GLY A 271 -30.42 -41.93 -36.98
N PRO A 272 -31.35 -42.31 -36.08
CA PRO A 272 -31.86 -43.67 -36.04
C PRO A 272 -32.49 -44.08 -37.37
N GLY A 273 -32.18 -45.29 -37.81
CA GLY A 273 -32.67 -45.83 -39.09
C GLY A 273 -31.85 -45.38 -40.31
N GLU A 274 -30.70 -44.72 -40.11
CA GLU A 274 -29.78 -44.33 -41.18
C GLU A 274 -28.40 -44.97 -41.02
N TYR A 275 -27.56 -44.85 -42.05
CA TYR A 275 -26.14 -45.21 -42.03
C TYR A 275 -25.32 -44.25 -42.87
N LEU A 276 -24.04 -44.11 -42.51
CA LEU A 276 -23.11 -43.18 -43.14
C LEU A 276 -22.50 -43.82 -44.40
N ILE A 277 -22.58 -43.13 -45.54
CA ILE A 277 -21.90 -43.55 -46.77
C ILE A 277 -20.72 -42.62 -47.04
N GLN A 278 -19.54 -43.21 -47.19
CA GLN A 278 -18.33 -42.52 -47.65
C GLN A 278 -18.17 -42.79 -49.15
N GLU A 279 -18.52 -41.82 -50.00
CA GLU A 279 -18.38 -41.98 -51.45
C GLU A 279 -16.92 -41.73 -51.94
N GLY A 280 -15.93 -42.43 -51.39
CA GLY A 280 -14.53 -42.33 -51.82
C GLY A 280 -13.79 -41.07 -51.35
N THR A 281 -12.47 -41.04 -51.58
CA THR A 281 -11.58 -39.97 -51.11
C THR A 281 -11.96 -38.62 -51.73
N GLY A 282 -12.56 -37.74 -50.93
CA GLY A 282 -12.92 -36.37 -51.32
C GLY A 282 -14.40 -36.13 -51.65
N LYS A 283 -15.30 -37.11 -51.51
CA LYS A 283 -16.74 -36.85 -51.60
C LYS A 283 -17.37 -36.67 -50.22
N ARG A 284 -18.45 -35.89 -50.17
CA ARG A 284 -19.22 -35.58 -48.96
C ARG A 284 -19.79 -36.87 -48.35
N GLU A 285 -19.65 -37.01 -47.03
CA GLU A 285 -20.36 -38.05 -46.30
C GLU A 285 -21.87 -37.74 -46.35
N GLN A 286 -22.71 -38.76 -46.48
CA GLN A 286 -24.16 -38.57 -46.45
C GLN A 286 -24.82 -39.72 -45.68
N CYS A 287 -25.84 -39.38 -44.90
CA CYS A 287 -26.68 -40.37 -44.26
C CYS A 287 -27.72 -40.89 -45.26
N ARG A 288 -27.83 -42.22 -45.36
CA ARG A 288 -28.90 -42.87 -46.12
C ARG A 288 -29.77 -43.71 -45.20
N PRO A 289 -31.08 -43.81 -45.49
CA PRO A 289 -31.96 -44.69 -44.74
C PRO A 289 -31.54 -46.15 -44.92
N CYS A 290 -31.68 -46.94 -43.85
CA CYS A 290 -31.49 -48.38 -43.88
C CYS A 290 -32.50 -49.05 -44.83
N GLU A 291 -32.09 -50.16 -45.46
CA GLU A 291 -32.99 -50.98 -46.27
C GLU A 291 -34.00 -51.73 -45.39
N THR A 292 -35.17 -52.05 -45.96
CA THR A 292 -36.24 -52.79 -45.28
C THR A 292 -35.71 -54.07 -44.63
N GLY A 293 -35.89 -54.22 -43.32
CA GLY A 293 -35.41 -55.37 -42.52
C GLY A 293 -34.03 -55.17 -41.88
N THR A 294 -33.43 -53.99 -42.02
CA THR A 294 -32.21 -53.58 -41.31
C THR A 294 -32.46 -52.30 -40.53
N THR A 295 -31.81 -52.14 -39.37
CA THR A 295 -31.93 -50.92 -38.56
C THR A 295 -30.59 -50.49 -37.98
N ASN A 296 -30.54 -49.21 -37.60
CA ASN A 296 -29.50 -48.68 -36.75
C ASN A 296 -30.16 -47.86 -35.63
N PRO A 297 -30.22 -48.38 -34.39
CA PRO A 297 -31.03 -47.77 -33.33
C PRO A 297 -30.32 -46.63 -32.59
N GLU A 298 -29.03 -46.41 -32.83
CA GLU A 298 -28.28 -45.38 -32.11
C GLU A 298 -28.65 -43.97 -32.60
N HIS A 299 -28.60 -42.99 -31.70
CA HIS A 299 -28.68 -41.59 -32.06
C HIS A 299 -27.25 -41.05 -32.25
N GLU A 300 -27.06 -40.20 -33.26
CA GLU A 300 -25.78 -39.53 -33.55
C GLU A 300 -24.60 -40.49 -33.81
N HIS A 301 -24.79 -41.53 -34.63
CA HIS A 301 -23.72 -42.50 -34.94
C HIS A 301 -22.98 -42.19 -36.25
N ARG A 302 -21.77 -42.75 -36.40
CA ARG A 302 -21.00 -42.78 -37.66
C ARG A 302 -20.88 -44.18 -38.28
N LYS A 303 -21.78 -45.09 -37.92
CA LYS A 303 -21.80 -46.46 -38.47
C LYS A 303 -22.07 -46.43 -39.98
N THR A 304 -21.31 -47.23 -40.71
CA THR A 304 -21.38 -47.32 -42.18
C THR A 304 -22.24 -48.49 -42.68
N VAL A 305 -22.86 -49.25 -41.78
CA VAL A 305 -23.66 -50.44 -42.10
C VAL A 305 -24.86 -50.52 -41.16
N CYS A 306 -26.04 -50.83 -41.70
CA CYS A 306 -27.22 -51.17 -40.91
C CYS A 306 -27.17 -52.65 -40.49
N VAL A 307 -27.64 -52.95 -39.27
CA VAL A 307 -27.65 -54.31 -38.76
C VAL A 307 -28.99 -54.94 -39.13
N ALA A 308 -29.00 -56.20 -39.60
CA ALA A 308 -30.26 -56.91 -39.80
C ALA A 308 -31.04 -56.94 -38.48
N ASP A 309 -32.35 -56.67 -38.54
CA ASP A 309 -33.23 -56.89 -37.41
C ASP A 309 -33.20 -58.38 -37.11
N GLN A 310 -32.30 -58.81 -36.21
CA GLN A 310 -32.36 -60.16 -35.69
C GLN A 310 -33.73 -60.28 -35.04
N ASP A 311 -34.58 -61.10 -35.67
CA ASP A 311 -35.92 -61.40 -35.23
C ASP A 311 -35.93 -61.42 -33.71
N LYS A 312 -36.60 -60.44 -33.11
CA LYS A 312 -36.95 -60.44 -31.69
C LYS A 312 -37.99 -61.54 -31.47
N GLY A 313 -37.61 -62.78 -31.79
CA GLY A 313 -38.24 -64.01 -31.37
C GLY A 313 -38.00 -64.17 -29.88
N GLY A 314 -38.97 -63.70 -29.10
CA GLY A 314 -39.29 -64.14 -27.76
C GLY A 314 -38.13 -64.29 -26.76
N SER A 315 -37.98 -63.33 -25.85
CA SER A 315 -37.47 -63.64 -24.52
C SER A 315 -38.03 -62.70 -23.46
N THR A 316 -38.92 -63.28 -22.66
CA THR A 316 -39.28 -63.01 -21.26
C THR A 316 -38.76 -61.75 -20.57
N ARG A 317 -39.71 -60.86 -20.25
CA ARG A 317 -40.11 -60.48 -18.88
C ARG A 317 -38.98 -60.56 -17.82
N GLY A 318 -38.13 -59.54 -17.76
CA GLY A 318 -37.22 -59.26 -16.65
C GLY A 318 -37.51 -57.88 -16.08
N SER A 319 -38.36 -57.84 -15.05
CA SER A 319 -38.66 -56.63 -14.27
C SER A 319 -37.44 -56.29 -13.40
N GLY A 320 -36.60 -55.36 -13.87
CA GLY A 320 -35.44 -54.84 -13.16
C GLY A 320 -35.68 -53.40 -12.73
N SER A 321 -36.16 -53.22 -11.51
CA SER A 321 -36.33 -51.94 -10.83
C SER A 321 -34.99 -51.22 -10.63
N SER A 322 -34.72 -50.13 -11.36
CA SER A 322 -33.70 -49.14 -10.99
C SER A 322 -34.37 -47.93 -10.31
N ARG A 323 -34.47 -48.02 -8.98
CA ARG A 323 -34.59 -46.85 -8.11
C ARG A 323 -33.17 -46.29 -7.88
N GLY A 324 -33.03 -44.97 -7.97
CA GLY A 324 -31.83 -44.20 -7.59
C GLY A 324 -31.18 -43.57 -8.83
N ALA A 325 -30.99 -42.26 -8.95
CA ALA A 325 -30.82 -41.25 -7.91
C ALA A 325 -31.30 -39.88 -8.42
N THR A 326 -32.28 -39.31 -7.73
CA THR A 326 -32.69 -37.89 -7.82
C THR A 326 -32.50 -37.21 -6.46
N VAL A 327 -31.30 -37.37 -5.86
CA VAL A 327 -31.00 -36.79 -4.53
C VAL A 327 -29.69 -35.98 -4.51
N THR A 328 -29.04 -35.73 -5.65
CA THR A 328 -27.79 -34.95 -5.67
C THR A 328 -27.99 -33.45 -5.85
N HIS A 329 -29.08 -32.96 -6.45
CA HIS A 329 -29.27 -31.49 -6.61
C HIS A 329 -29.78 -30.77 -5.36
N ALA A 330 -30.60 -31.42 -4.53
CA ALA A 330 -31.12 -30.79 -3.30
C ALA A 330 -30.01 -30.57 -2.26
N PHE A 331 -29.04 -31.47 -2.18
CA PHE A 331 -27.93 -31.35 -1.24
C PHE A 331 -27.04 -30.14 -1.57
N TRP A 332 -26.71 -29.93 -2.85
CA TRP A 332 -25.93 -28.77 -3.32
C TRP A 332 -26.62 -27.42 -3.06
N ILE A 333 -27.95 -27.35 -3.20
CA ILE A 333 -28.71 -26.12 -2.92
C ILE A 333 -28.68 -25.80 -1.42
N ILE A 334 -28.83 -26.81 -0.56
CA ILE A 334 -28.79 -26.61 0.90
C ILE A 334 -27.38 -26.20 1.35
N THR A 335 -26.30 -26.82 0.83
CA THR A 335 -24.93 -26.38 1.16
C THR A 335 -24.65 -24.95 0.69
N PHE A 336 -25.11 -24.55 -0.49
CA PHE A 336 -24.93 -23.18 -0.98
C PHE A 336 -25.64 -22.15 -0.11
N ILE A 337 -26.86 -22.46 0.35
CA ILE A 337 -27.62 -21.58 1.26
C ILE A 337 -26.89 -21.45 2.60
N VAL A 338 -26.44 -22.57 3.20
CA VAL A 338 -25.73 -22.53 4.49
C VAL A 338 -24.42 -21.76 4.38
N ILE A 339 -23.62 -21.98 3.33
CA ILE A 339 -22.36 -21.26 3.11
C ILE A 339 -22.62 -19.76 2.94
N SER A 340 -23.65 -19.37 2.19
CA SER A 340 -24.01 -17.95 1.99
C SER A 340 -24.42 -17.27 3.31
N PHE A 341 -25.18 -17.94 4.17
CA PHE A 341 -25.54 -17.42 5.49
C PHE A 341 -24.34 -17.31 6.43
N VAL A 342 -23.42 -18.29 6.42
CA VAL A 342 -22.18 -18.24 7.21
C VAL A 342 -21.30 -17.09 6.73
N PHE A 343 -21.14 -16.90 5.43
CA PHE A 343 -20.34 -15.82 4.85
C PHE A 343 -20.91 -14.44 5.19
N ALA A 344 -22.24 -14.26 5.07
CA ALA A 344 -22.92 -13.03 5.46
C ALA A 344 -22.79 -12.76 6.98
N TYR A 345 -22.87 -13.80 7.81
CA TYR A 345 -22.68 -13.68 9.27
C TYR A 345 -21.25 -13.27 9.63
N VAL A 346 -20.24 -13.89 9.00
CA VAL A 346 -18.82 -13.56 9.21
C VAL A 346 -18.53 -12.13 8.76
N ILE A 347 -18.98 -11.70 7.58
CA ILE A 347 -18.84 -10.32 7.11
C ILE A 347 -19.45 -9.35 8.13
N ARG A 348 -20.67 -9.61 8.61
CA ARG A 348 -21.37 -8.71 9.53
C ARG A 348 -20.73 -8.66 10.93
N LYS A 349 -20.07 -9.72 11.39
CA LYS A 349 -19.48 -9.79 12.73
C LYS A 349 -18.00 -9.42 12.78
N VAL A 350 -17.24 -9.69 11.72
CA VAL A 350 -15.77 -9.52 11.70
C VAL A 350 -15.37 -8.19 11.08
N VAL A 351 -16.06 -7.74 10.03
CA VAL A 351 -15.69 -6.50 9.30
C VAL A 351 -15.91 -5.20 10.09
N PRO A 352 -16.89 -5.05 11.01
CA PRO A 352 -17.05 -3.78 11.72
C PRO A 352 -15.92 -3.47 12.72
N ARG A 353 -15.00 -4.41 12.99
CA ARG A 353 -13.85 -4.14 13.87
C ARG A 353 -12.65 -3.49 13.16
N PHE A 354 -12.71 -3.32 11.84
CA PHE A 354 -11.59 -2.75 11.07
C PHE A 354 -11.85 -1.35 10.48
N MET A 355 -12.97 -0.70 10.80
CA MET A 355 -13.30 0.62 10.23
C MET A 355 -13.55 1.75 11.24
N THR A 356 -13.23 1.57 12.52
CA THR A 356 -13.40 2.64 13.53
C THR A 356 -12.22 2.82 14.47
N ASP A 357 -11.00 2.74 13.94
CA ASP A 357 -9.81 3.39 14.50
C ASP A 357 -9.10 3.96 13.27
N GLY A 358 -8.91 5.25 13.04
CA GLY A 358 -8.91 6.40 13.92
C GLY A 358 -7.95 7.36 13.23
N ARG A 359 -8.49 8.41 12.62
CA ARG A 359 -7.76 9.68 12.42
C ARG A 359 -7.90 10.50 13.71
N PRO A 360 -6.99 11.42 14.02
CA PRO A 360 -6.43 12.42 13.10
C PRO A 360 -5.06 12.08 12.51
#